data_AF-A0A2G6I9Q2-F1
#
_entry.id   AF-A0A2G6I9Q2-F1
#
_cell.length_a   1.000
_cell.length_b   1.000
_cell.length_c   1.000
_cell.angle_alpha   90.00
_cell.angle_beta   90.00
_cell.angle_gamma   90.00
#
_symmetry.space_group_name_H-M   'P 1'
#
loop_
_entity.id
_entity.type
_entity.pdbx_description
1 polymer ?
#
loop_
_entity_poly.entity_id
_entity_poly.type
_entity_poly.pdbx_seq_one_letter_code
_entity_poly.pdbx_strand_id
1 'polypeptide(L)'
;MGISGIETQPRKGARAALGALFLAVPLVLPGGAASGFTLPEGCTAFATVQMRACGVLLFWRCDHAPEGSFSQASFSGEGLESVVSYNRDYQWLDAAYSWDSSREQYAPPAADPISRSDLIATGIDTFDFAMHRSTPGERYDIRVLGADMLTGTTRMIDGYELEEVGTRLEIVDDEGNTEYASQGTQYYSRELGLFFTGSEEVFGPDGSTFWDDAPVDIILPGEPRFGTTRPFYGCNSQNAAFPLIAPYPAQQETENDPL
;
A
#
# COMPACT_ATOMS: atom_id res chain seq x y z
N MET A 1 12.57 78.37 21.44
CA MET A 1 11.60 79.29 20.79
C MET A 1 10.44 78.42 20.32
N GLY A 2 9.32 78.34 21.05
CA GLY A 2 8.16 79.24 20.93
C GLY A 2 7.30 78.79 19.73
N ILE A 3 5.97 78.68 19.72
CA ILE A 3 4.85 79.18 20.54
C ILE A 3 3.61 78.30 20.19
N SER A 4 2.63 78.27 21.11
CA SER A 4 1.20 77.92 21.04
C SER A 4 0.54 77.45 19.73
N GLY A 5 -0.40 76.51 19.92
CA GLY A 5 -1.35 76.05 18.90
C GLY A 5 -2.51 77.01 18.62
N ILE A 6 -3.52 76.49 17.91
CA ILE A 6 -4.92 76.94 17.91
C ILE A 6 -5.79 75.80 17.35
N GLU A 7 -6.91 75.64 18.03
CA GLU A 7 -8.02 74.72 17.89
C GLU A 7 -9.01 75.19 16.81
N THR A 8 -9.48 74.30 15.92
CA THR A 8 -10.79 74.42 15.24
C THR A 8 -11.26 73.06 14.70
N GLN A 9 -12.20 72.42 15.39
CA GLN A 9 -13.30 71.64 14.77
C GLN A 9 -14.48 72.60 14.47
N PRO A 10 -15.58 72.25 13.76
CA PRO A 10 -16.03 70.93 13.28
C PRO A 10 -16.56 70.93 11.82
N ARG A 11 -16.87 69.75 11.25
CA ARG A 11 -18.06 69.58 10.40
C ARG A 11 -18.43 68.10 10.22
N LYS A 12 -19.66 67.79 10.62
CA LYS A 12 -20.36 66.50 10.45
C LYS A 12 -20.52 66.18 8.96
N GLY A 13 -20.21 64.95 8.58
CA GLY A 13 -20.52 64.39 7.26
C GLY A 13 -20.79 62.90 7.41
N ALA A 14 -22.04 62.51 7.18
CA ALA A 14 -22.54 61.15 7.28
C ALA A 14 -21.75 60.16 6.41
N ARG A 15 -21.47 58.97 6.93
CA ARG A 15 -21.07 57.81 6.12
C ARG A 15 -21.91 56.61 6.50
N ALA A 16 -22.58 56.09 5.47
CA ALA A 16 -23.46 54.94 5.48
C ALA A 16 -22.75 53.67 5.97
N ALA A 17 -23.47 52.89 6.77
CA ALA A 17 -23.05 51.54 7.15
C ALA A 17 -23.32 50.60 5.97
N LEU A 18 -22.27 50.03 5.37
CA LEU A 18 -22.38 48.83 4.54
C LEU A 18 -22.27 47.61 5.46
N GLY A 19 -23.36 46.85 5.59
CA GLY A 19 -23.34 45.52 6.19
C GLY A 19 -22.61 44.55 5.27
N ALA A 20 -21.55 43.92 5.79
CA ALA A 20 -20.83 42.85 5.10
C ALA A 20 -21.54 41.50 5.37
N LEU A 21 -22.16 40.96 4.33
CA LEU A 21 -22.71 39.61 4.29
C LEU A 21 -21.54 38.62 4.14
N PHE A 22 -21.18 37.92 5.22
CA PHE A 22 -20.20 36.83 5.17
C PHE A 22 -20.82 35.61 4.48
N LEU A 23 -20.45 35.38 3.22
CA LEU A 23 -20.63 34.07 2.57
C LEU A 23 -19.63 33.09 3.19
N ALA A 24 -20.13 32.10 3.92
CA ALA A 24 -19.36 30.94 4.33
C ALA A 24 -19.14 30.05 3.10
N VAL A 25 -17.91 30.03 2.58
CA VAL A 25 -17.47 29.07 1.56
C VAL A 25 -17.12 27.76 2.29
N PRO A 26 -17.70 26.60 1.95
CA PRO A 26 -17.26 25.34 2.51
C PRO A 26 -15.84 25.05 2.02
N LEU A 27 -14.91 24.94 2.96
CA LEU A 27 -13.53 24.54 2.68
C LEU A 27 -13.54 23.05 2.35
N VAL A 28 -13.48 22.71 1.06
CA VAL A 28 -13.22 21.33 0.63
C VAL A 28 -11.75 21.06 0.96
N LEU A 29 -11.50 20.28 2.01
CA LEU A 29 -10.15 19.83 2.34
C LEU A 29 -9.69 18.86 1.24
N PRO A 30 -8.59 19.14 0.53
CA PRO A 30 -7.99 18.13 -0.33
C PRO A 30 -7.58 16.94 0.53
N GLY A 31 -7.98 15.73 0.11
CA GLY A 31 -7.58 14.48 0.75
C GLY A 31 -6.05 14.45 0.92
N GLY A 32 -5.61 13.97 2.08
CA GLY A 32 -4.20 13.99 2.49
C GLY A 32 -3.28 13.51 1.37
N ALA A 33 -2.44 14.41 0.87
CA ALA A 33 -1.38 14.05 -0.05
C ALA A 33 -0.40 13.13 0.69
N ALA A 34 -0.17 11.96 0.11
CA ALA A 34 0.93 11.10 0.45
C ALA A 34 2.23 11.91 0.48
N SER A 35 3.00 11.80 1.56
CA SER A 35 4.27 12.52 1.71
C SER A 35 5.30 12.01 0.69
N GLY A 36 5.31 12.55 -0.53
CA GLY A 36 6.36 12.37 -1.54
C GLY A 36 5.94 11.65 -2.82
N PHE A 37 4.94 10.77 -2.77
CA PHE A 37 4.40 10.10 -3.97
C PHE A 37 3.08 10.75 -4.38
N THR A 38 2.98 11.19 -5.64
CA THR A 38 1.74 11.75 -6.18
C THR A 38 1.05 10.68 -6.98
N LEU A 39 -0.19 10.35 -6.62
CA LEU A 39 -1.01 9.42 -7.41
C LEU A 39 -1.27 9.99 -8.81
N PRO A 40 -1.47 9.14 -9.82
CA PRO A 40 -1.90 9.59 -11.13
C PRO A 40 -3.24 10.34 -11.05
N GLU A 41 -3.50 11.21 -12.03
CA GLU A 41 -4.76 11.94 -12.11
C GLU A 41 -5.96 10.99 -12.19
N GLY A 42 -7.02 11.30 -11.44
CA GLY A 42 -8.21 10.45 -11.36
C GLY A 42 -8.03 9.18 -10.55
N CYS A 43 -6.98 9.09 -9.71
CA CYS A 43 -6.75 7.97 -8.81
C CYS A 43 -6.93 8.38 -7.34
N THR A 44 -7.49 7.47 -6.54
CA THR A 44 -7.76 7.65 -5.11
C THR A 44 -7.16 6.49 -4.31
N ALA A 45 -6.29 6.82 -3.35
CA ALA A 45 -5.77 5.83 -2.40
C ALA A 45 -6.89 5.34 -1.48
N PHE A 46 -6.83 4.07 -1.10
CA PHE A 46 -7.80 3.47 -0.19
C PHE A 46 -7.20 2.65 0.95
N ALA A 47 -5.90 2.34 0.92
CA ALA A 47 -5.19 1.71 2.03
C ALA A 47 -3.71 2.09 2.01
N THR A 48 -3.13 2.27 3.19
CA THR A 48 -1.68 2.37 3.41
C THR A 48 -1.29 1.32 4.43
N VAL A 49 -0.37 0.42 4.10
CA VAL A 49 0.01 -0.69 4.97
C VAL A 49 1.48 -0.56 5.30
N GLN A 50 1.79 -0.45 6.58
CA GLN A 50 3.16 -0.53 7.06
C GLN A 50 3.54 -1.99 7.22
N MET A 51 4.65 -2.37 6.61
CA MET A 51 5.14 -3.74 6.65
C MET A 51 6.25 -3.86 7.70
N ARG A 52 6.65 -5.10 7.97
CA ARG A 52 7.93 -5.36 8.66
C ARG A 52 9.08 -4.94 7.73
N ALA A 53 10.31 -5.24 8.15
CA ALA A 53 11.50 -5.12 7.29
C ALA A 53 11.67 -3.79 6.49
N CYS A 54 11.19 -2.65 7.00
CA CYS A 54 11.29 -1.35 6.34
C CYS A 54 10.44 -1.19 5.07
N GLY A 55 9.28 -1.85 4.97
CA GLY A 55 8.35 -1.72 3.83
C GLY A 55 7.11 -0.85 4.10
N VAL A 56 6.58 -0.24 3.04
CA VAL A 56 5.22 0.36 2.99
C VAL A 56 4.53 -0.01 1.68
N LEU A 57 3.27 -0.41 1.76
CA LEU A 57 2.39 -0.56 0.61
C LEU A 57 1.37 0.58 0.56
N LEU A 58 1.20 1.20 -0.60
CA LEU A 58 0.12 2.16 -0.86
C LEU A 58 -0.79 1.62 -1.95
N PHE A 59 -2.07 1.49 -1.67
CA PHE A 59 -3.07 0.97 -2.61
C PHE A 59 -3.98 2.08 -3.10
N TRP A 60 -4.27 2.10 -4.41
CA TRP A 60 -5.20 3.03 -5.01
C TRP A 60 -6.03 2.40 -6.14
N ARG A 61 -7.14 3.07 -6.47
CA ARG A 61 -7.95 2.78 -7.65
C ARG A 61 -8.03 4.02 -8.52
N CYS A 62 -8.25 3.84 -9.81
CA CYS A 62 -8.40 4.93 -10.75
C CYS A 62 -9.76 4.86 -11.45
N ASP A 63 -10.40 6.00 -11.63
CA ASP A 63 -11.76 6.09 -12.21
C ASP A 63 -11.83 5.56 -13.66
N HIS A 64 -10.69 5.55 -14.35
CA HIS A 64 -10.55 5.09 -15.72
C HIS A 64 -10.12 3.61 -15.82
N ALA A 65 -9.80 2.96 -14.71
CA ALA A 65 -9.42 1.55 -14.70
C ALA A 65 -10.68 0.64 -14.72
N PRO A 66 -10.60 -0.58 -15.26
CA PRO A 66 -11.72 -1.52 -15.21
C PRO A 66 -12.19 -1.77 -13.78
N GLU A 67 -13.50 -1.95 -13.61
CA GLU A 67 -14.11 -2.14 -12.28
C GLU A 67 -13.47 -3.29 -11.50
N GLY A 68 -13.10 -2.99 -10.25
CA GLY A 68 -12.45 -3.92 -9.33
C GLY A 68 -10.92 -3.97 -9.47
N SER A 69 -10.36 -3.35 -10.51
CA SER A 69 -8.91 -3.20 -10.66
C SER A 69 -8.36 -2.20 -9.65
N PHE A 70 -7.11 -2.39 -9.25
CA PHE A 70 -6.40 -1.50 -8.35
C PHE A 70 -4.91 -1.60 -8.63
N SER A 71 -4.15 -0.67 -8.08
CA SER A 71 -2.70 -0.69 -8.13
C SER A 71 -2.13 -0.54 -6.73
N GLN A 72 -0.89 -0.99 -6.58
CA GLN A 72 -0.10 -0.95 -5.38
C GLN A 72 1.27 -0.35 -5.72
N ALA A 73 1.78 0.51 -4.84
CA ALA A 73 3.19 0.88 -4.83
C ALA A 73 3.84 0.30 -3.58
N SER A 74 5.04 -0.25 -3.72
CA SER A 74 5.90 -0.62 -2.60
C SER A 74 6.99 0.43 -2.39
N PHE A 75 7.28 0.75 -1.15
CA PHE A 75 8.34 1.67 -0.75
C PHE A 75 9.21 1.04 0.32
N SER A 76 10.50 1.39 0.30
CA SER A 76 11.43 1.12 1.38
C SER A 76 12.03 2.40 1.95
N GLY A 77 13.05 2.25 2.80
CA GLY A 77 13.82 3.37 3.32
C GLY A 77 14.52 4.20 2.22
N GLU A 78 14.72 3.61 1.03
CA GLU A 78 15.35 4.26 -0.12
C GLU A 78 14.36 4.97 -1.05
N GLY A 79 13.05 4.72 -0.89
CA GLY A 79 12.00 5.33 -1.69
C GLY A 79 11.13 4.31 -2.42
N LEU A 80 10.62 4.69 -3.59
CA LEU A 80 9.76 3.83 -4.42
C LEU A 80 10.55 2.65 -4.95
N GLU A 81 10.02 1.44 -4.75
CA GLU A 81 10.62 0.21 -5.25
C GLU A 81 9.86 -0.30 -6.46
N SER A 82 8.55 -0.49 -6.34
CA SER A 82 7.73 -1.00 -7.44
C SER A 82 6.35 -0.34 -7.51
N VAL A 83 5.74 -0.39 -8.68
CA VAL A 83 4.31 -0.15 -8.89
C VAL A 83 3.73 -1.33 -9.65
N VAL A 84 2.71 -1.99 -9.09
CA VAL A 84 2.04 -3.14 -9.67
C VAL A 84 0.56 -2.87 -9.82
N SER A 85 -0.03 -3.27 -10.94
CA SER A 85 -1.47 -3.16 -11.21
C SER A 85 -2.10 -4.53 -11.34
N TYR A 86 -3.29 -4.67 -10.78
CA TYR A 86 -4.02 -5.92 -10.68
C TYR A 86 -5.45 -5.75 -11.20
N ASN A 87 -6.03 -6.82 -11.74
CA ASN A 87 -7.48 -6.90 -11.91
C ASN A 87 -8.18 -7.25 -10.58
N ARG A 88 -9.50 -7.44 -10.63
CA ARG A 88 -10.32 -7.78 -9.45
C ARG A 88 -9.96 -9.11 -8.77
N ASP A 89 -9.37 -10.04 -9.50
CA ASP A 89 -9.04 -11.39 -9.05
C ASP A 89 -7.54 -11.55 -8.77
N TYR A 90 -6.80 -10.44 -8.67
CA TYR A 90 -5.36 -10.40 -8.43
C TYR A 90 -4.46 -10.84 -9.58
N GLN A 91 -5.00 -11.02 -10.81
CA GLN A 91 -4.15 -11.20 -11.98
C GLN A 91 -3.23 -9.99 -12.14
N TRP A 92 -1.93 -10.25 -12.17
CA TRP A 92 -0.89 -9.26 -12.43
C TRP A 92 -1.07 -8.76 -13.85
N LEU A 93 -1.26 -7.44 -14.01
CA LEU A 93 -1.48 -6.80 -15.30
C LEU A 93 -0.24 -6.06 -15.79
N ASP A 94 0.44 -5.36 -14.88
CA ASP A 94 1.61 -4.55 -15.18
C ASP A 94 2.41 -4.34 -13.90
N ALA A 95 3.73 -4.52 -13.95
CA ALA A 95 4.64 -4.27 -12.84
C ALA A 95 5.83 -3.45 -13.35
N ALA A 96 6.16 -2.36 -12.67
CA ALA A 96 7.33 -1.53 -12.97
C ALA A 96 8.24 -1.45 -11.76
N TYR A 97 9.53 -1.69 -11.96
CA TYR A 97 10.52 -1.81 -10.90
C TYR A 97 11.57 -0.70 -11.03
N SER A 98 11.78 0.03 -9.93
CA SER A 98 12.59 1.24 -9.92
C SER A 98 14.09 0.96 -9.81
N TRP A 99 14.47 -0.19 -9.22
CA TRP A 99 15.87 -0.54 -8.94
C TRP A 99 16.67 -0.91 -10.20
N ASP A 100 16.01 -1.48 -11.22
CA ASP A 100 16.63 -1.88 -12.48
C ASP A 100 15.96 -1.27 -13.72
N SER A 101 14.93 -0.43 -13.51
CA SER A 101 14.11 0.16 -14.58
C SER A 101 13.44 -0.88 -15.49
N SER A 102 13.18 -2.08 -14.97
CA SER A 102 12.46 -3.12 -15.69
C SER A 102 10.94 -2.95 -15.57
N ARG A 103 10.22 -3.57 -16.51
CA ARG A 103 8.77 -3.61 -16.53
C ARG A 103 8.28 -4.95 -17.06
N GLU A 104 7.26 -5.49 -16.44
CA GLU A 104 6.54 -6.69 -16.86
C GLU A 104 5.11 -6.34 -17.21
N GLN A 105 4.62 -6.87 -18.33
CA GLN A 105 3.27 -6.61 -18.81
C GLN A 105 2.59 -7.93 -19.12
N TYR A 106 1.36 -8.11 -18.63
CA TYR A 106 0.60 -9.33 -18.83
C TYR A 106 0.44 -9.66 -20.32
N ALA A 107 0.74 -10.91 -20.69
CA ALA A 107 0.67 -11.41 -22.06
C ALA A 107 -0.49 -12.40 -22.20
N PRO A 108 -1.70 -11.94 -22.58
CA PRO A 108 -2.85 -12.83 -22.77
C PRO A 108 -2.75 -13.64 -24.07
N PRO A 109 -3.38 -14.83 -24.12
CA PRO A 109 -4.13 -15.48 -23.05
C PRO A 109 -3.21 -16.20 -22.04
N ALA A 110 -3.66 -16.30 -20.78
CA ALA A 110 -3.03 -17.20 -19.80
C ALA A 110 -3.49 -18.64 -20.01
N ALA A 111 -2.63 -19.61 -19.70
CA ALA A 111 -3.02 -21.01 -19.58
C ALA A 111 -3.88 -21.22 -18.33
N ASP A 112 -3.49 -20.57 -17.22
CA ASP A 112 -4.20 -20.51 -15.95
C ASP A 112 -3.97 -19.12 -15.31
N PRO A 113 -4.92 -18.17 -15.40
CA PRO A 113 -4.77 -16.86 -14.77
C PRO A 113 -4.93 -16.97 -13.25
N ILE A 114 -4.28 -16.08 -12.50
CA ILE A 114 -4.49 -15.96 -11.04
C ILE A 114 -5.99 -15.72 -10.77
N SER A 115 -6.54 -16.47 -9.82
CA SER A 115 -7.95 -16.44 -9.46
C SER A 115 -8.14 -16.42 -7.93
N ARG A 116 -8.18 -15.20 -7.37
CA ARG A 116 -8.58 -15.02 -5.95
C ARG A 116 -9.94 -15.66 -5.65
N SER A 117 -10.85 -15.62 -6.61
CA SER A 117 -12.19 -16.21 -6.46
C SER A 117 -12.11 -17.74 -6.28
N ASP A 118 -11.25 -18.44 -7.02
CA ASP A 118 -11.05 -19.88 -6.85
C ASP A 118 -10.30 -20.21 -5.56
N LEU A 119 -9.30 -19.41 -5.17
CA LEU A 119 -8.65 -19.54 -3.85
C LEU A 119 -9.69 -19.50 -2.73
N ILE A 120 -10.57 -18.51 -2.75
CA ILE A 120 -11.60 -18.34 -1.71
C ILE A 120 -12.63 -19.47 -1.75
N ALA A 121 -13.05 -19.90 -2.94
CA ALA A 121 -14.09 -20.90 -3.10
C ALA A 121 -13.62 -22.32 -2.78
N THR A 122 -12.37 -22.64 -3.10
CA THR A 122 -11.85 -24.02 -3.06
C THR A 122 -10.72 -24.24 -2.08
N GLY A 123 -10.08 -23.16 -1.60
CA GLY A 123 -8.90 -23.21 -0.75
C GLY A 123 -7.57 -23.23 -1.50
N ILE A 124 -7.59 -23.26 -2.84
CA ILE A 124 -6.39 -23.27 -3.66
C ILE A 124 -6.61 -22.47 -4.96
N ASP A 125 -5.56 -21.79 -5.40
CA ASP A 125 -5.44 -21.21 -6.73
C ASP A 125 -4.10 -21.66 -7.32
N THR A 126 -4.12 -22.21 -8.52
CA THR A 126 -2.90 -22.44 -9.31
C THR A 126 -2.83 -21.40 -10.40
N PHE A 127 -1.63 -21.11 -10.88
CA PHE A 127 -1.49 -20.16 -11.99
C PHE A 127 -0.31 -20.50 -12.89
N ASP A 128 -0.49 -20.14 -14.15
CA ASP A 128 0.39 -20.37 -15.28
C ASP A 128 0.09 -19.34 -16.37
N PHE A 129 0.85 -18.26 -16.38
CA PHE A 129 0.64 -17.15 -17.32
C PHE A 129 1.96 -16.57 -17.80
N ALA A 130 1.90 -15.89 -18.95
CA ALA A 130 3.05 -15.22 -19.52
C ALA A 130 3.02 -13.72 -19.24
N MET A 131 4.22 -13.12 -19.18
CA MET A 131 4.40 -11.67 -19.18
C MET A 131 5.50 -11.29 -20.17
N HIS A 132 5.32 -10.14 -20.83
CA HIS A 132 6.37 -9.48 -21.57
C HIS A 132 7.25 -8.72 -20.59
N ARG A 133 8.51 -9.13 -20.41
CA ARG A 133 9.49 -8.38 -19.62
C ARG A 133 10.32 -7.47 -20.52
N SER A 134 10.59 -6.28 -20.03
CA SER A 134 11.51 -5.34 -20.67
C SER A 134 12.46 -4.76 -19.64
N THR A 135 13.73 -4.70 -20.00
CA THR A 135 14.80 -4.05 -19.24
C THR A 135 15.45 -2.98 -20.13
N PRO A 136 16.39 -2.17 -19.64
CA PRO A 136 17.15 -1.26 -20.50
C PRO A 136 17.92 -2.01 -21.61
N GLY A 137 17.36 -2.03 -22.82
CA GLY A 137 17.99 -2.58 -24.02
C GLY A 137 17.54 -3.98 -24.42
N GLU A 138 16.65 -4.62 -23.65
CA GLU A 138 16.21 -5.99 -23.89
C GLU A 138 14.70 -6.14 -23.66
N ARG A 139 14.09 -7.07 -24.40
CA ARG A 139 12.71 -7.48 -24.23
C ARG A 139 12.60 -8.97 -24.55
N TYR A 140 11.97 -9.70 -23.66
CA TYR A 140 11.77 -11.14 -23.73
C TYR A 140 10.50 -11.53 -22.97
N ASP A 141 10.06 -12.77 -23.14
CA ASP A 141 8.89 -13.29 -22.45
C ASP A 141 9.32 -14.13 -21.25
N ILE A 142 8.56 -14.02 -20.17
CA ILE A 142 8.70 -14.86 -18.98
C ILE A 142 7.38 -15.61 -18.75
N ARG A 143 7.47 -16.76 -18.11
CA ARG A 143 6.32 -17.54 -17.65
C ARG A 143 6.33 -17.60 -16.13
N VAL A 144 5.20 -17.26 -15.54
CA VAL A 144 4.96 -17.19 -14.11
C VAL A 144 4.08 -18.38 -13.72
N LEU A 145 4.57 -19.17 -12.78
CA LEU A 145 4.01 -20.46 -12.38
C LEU A 145 3.89 -20.48 -10.87
N GLY A 146 2.83 -21.08 -10.34
CA GLY A 146 2.73 -21.20 -8.89
C GLY A 146 1.39 -21.67 -8.37
N ALA A 147 1.27 -21.55 -7.04
CA ALA A 147 0.05 -21.85 -6.34
C ALA A 147 -0.03 -21.11 -5.01
N ASP A 148 -1.24 -20.66 -4.70
CA ASP A 148 -1.63 -20.11 -3.41
C ASP A 148 -2.61 -21.07 -2.74
N MET A 149 -2.43 -21.32 -1.44
CA MET A 149 -3.23 -22.30 -0.68
C MET A 149 -3.64 -21.73 0.67
N LEU A 150 -4.94 -21.66 0.95
CA LEU A 150 -5.42 -21.33 2.30
C LEU A 150 -4.98 -22.43 3.28
N THR A 151 -4.30 -22.03 4.35
CA THR A 151 -3.81 -22.97 5.37
C THR A 151 -4.91 -23.38 6.35
N GLY A 152 -6.01 -22.63 6.40
CA GLY A 152 -7.05 -22.73 7.41
C GLY A 152 -6.69 -22.08 8.75
N THR A 153 -5.53 -21.42 8.84
CA THR A 153 -5.12 -20.62 10.01
C THR A 153 -5.36 -19.14 9.76
N THR A 154 -5.62 -18.40 10.85
CA THR A 154 -5.79 -16.95 10.81
C THR A 154 -4.85 -16.27 11.80
N ARG A 155 -4.57 -14.99 11.53
CA ARG A 155 -3.74 -14.13 12.38
C ARG A 155 -4.38 -12.76 12.53
N MET A 156 -4.46 -12.28 13.76
CA MET A 156 -4.89 -10.90 14.05
C MET A 156 -3.74 -9.93 13.80
N ILE A 157 -3.93 -8.98 12.90
CA ILE A 157 -2.98 -7.90 12.62
C ILE A 157 -3.79 -6.60 12.53
N ASP A 158 -3.45 -5.65 13.40
CA ASP A 158 -4.07 -4.32 13.46
C ASP A 158 -5.62 -4.34 13.49
N GLY A 159 -6.18 -5.28 14.25
CA GLY A 159 -7.64 -5.43 14.37
C GLY A 159 -8.32 -6.22 13.25
N TYR A 160 -7.59 -6.61 12.20
CA TYR A 160 -8.10 -7.46 11.13
C TYR A 160 -7.72 -8.93 11.35
N GLU A 161 -8.68 -9.82 11.17
CA GLU A 161 -8.42 -11.25 11.05
C GLU A 161 -7.98 -11.57 9.63
N LEU A 162 -6.73 -11.99 9.45
CA LEU A 162 -6.13 -12.30 8.16
C LEU A 162 -5.93 -13.80 8.01
N GLU A 163 -6.36 -14.37 6.88
CA GLU A 163 -6.11 -15.77 6.55
C GLU A 163 -4.68 -15.96 6.09
N GLU A 164 -4.01 -17.00 6.58
CA GLU A 164 -2.69 -17.38 6.10
C GLU A 164 -2.82 -18.17 4.79
N VAL A 165 -2.02 -17.75 3.81
CA VAL A 165 -1.99 -18.32 2.46
C VAL A 165 -0.58 -18.80 2.20
N GLY A 166 -0.38 -20.11 2.07
CA GLY A 166 0.90 -20.68 1.66
C GLY A 166 1.13 -20.43 0.18
N THR A 167 2.29 -19.91 -0.19
CA THR A 167 2.60 -19.51 -1.57
C THR A 167 3.78 -20.31 -2.13
N ARG A 168 3.74 -20.55 -3.44
CA ARG A 168 4.90 -20.96 -4.25
C ARG A 168 4.87 -20.21 -5.57
N LEU A 169 6.03 -19.71 -5.98
CA LEU A 169 6.20 -18.94 -7.20
C LEU A 169 7.47 -19.38 -7.92
N GLU A 170 7.38 -19.54 -9.22
CA GLU A 170 8.51 -19.70 -10.12
C GLU A 170 8.32 -18.80 -11.33
N ILE A 171 9.39 -18.11 -11.72
CA ILE A 171 9.47 -17.32 -12.95
C ILE A 171 10.56 -17.96 -13.80
N VAL A 172 10.19 -18.37 -15.01
CA VAL A 172 11.10 -18.95 -15.99
C VAL A 172 11.18 -18.08 -17.24
N ASP A 173 12.37 -17.97 -17.82
CA ASP A 173 12.59 -17.27 -19.09
C ASP A 173 12.11 -18.11 -20.30
N ASP A 174 12.29 -17.58 -21.51
CA ASP A 174 11.90 -18.22 -22.77
C ASP A 174 12.79 -19.41 -23.16
N GLU A 175 13.95 -19.54 -22.54
CA GLU A 175 14.88 -20.67 -22.68
C GLU A 175 14.57 -21.79 -21.66
N GLY A 176 13.71 -21.52 -20.69
CA GLY A 176 13.30 -22.44 -19.63
C GLY A 176 14.23 -22.43 -18.41
N ASN A 177 15.08 -21.42 -18.27
CA ASN A 177 15.87 -21.23 -17.06
C ASN A 177 15.02 -20.55 -15.98
N THR A 178 15.16 -21.00 -14.73
CA THR A 178 14.53 -20.37 -13.57
C THR A 178 15.25 -19.06 -13.23
N GLU A 179 14.56 -17.94 -13.36
CA GLU A 179 15.06 -16.61 -12.97
C GLU A 179 14.73 -16.29 -11.51
N TYR A 180 13.58 -16.76 -11.03
CA TYR A 180 13.12 -16.55 -9.67
C TYR A 180 12.35 -17.78 -9.19
N ALA A 181 12.61 -18.21 -7.96
CA ALA A 181 11.81 -19.21 -7.29
C ALA A 181 11.68 -18.86 -5.82
N SER A 182 10.46 -18.92 -5.29
CA SER A 182 10.22 -18.71 -3.88
C SER A 182 9.09 -19.57 -3.33
N GLN A 183 9.08 -19.71 -2.01
CA GLN A 183 7.94 -20.22 -1.26
C GLN A 183 7.74 -19.37 0.00
N GLY A 184 6.52 -19.28 0.48
CA GLY A 184 6.27 -18.40 1.61
C GLY A 184 4.87 -18.47 2.19
N THR A 185 4.52 -17.39 2.87
CA THR A 185 3.20 -17.15 3.42
C THR A 185 2.81 -15.72 3.11
N GLN A 186 1.60 -15.54 2.61
CA GLN A 186 0.91 -14.27 2.50
C GLN A 186 -0.25 -14.22 3.49
N TYR A 187 -0.77 -13.02 3.72
CA TYR A 187 -1.91 -12.77 4.59
C TYR A 187 -3.05 -12.17 3.77
N TYR A 188 -4.23 -12.79 3.78
CA TYR A 188 -5.39 -12.32 3.06
C TYR A 188 -6.45 -11.74 4.01
N SER A 189 -6.81 -10.48 3.83
CA SER A 189 -7.96 -9.85 4.49
C SER A 189 -9.20 -10.03 3.64
N ARG A 190 -10.16 -10.82 4.12
CA ARG A 190 -11.50 -10.91 3.49
C ARG A 190 -12.25 -9.59 3.53
N GLU A 191 -12.10 -8.84 4.62
CA GLU A 191 -12.77 -7.57 4.84
C GLU A 191 -12.31 -6.50 3.84
N LEU A 192 -10.99 -6.41 3.63
CA LEU A 192 -10.41 -5.42 2.71
C LEU A 192 -10.34 -5.95 1.27
N GLY A 193 -10.41 -7.27 1.09
CA GLY A 193 -10.12 -7.95 -0.18
C GLY A 193 -8.66 -7.79 -0.60
N LEU A 194 -7.74 -7.70 0.38
CA LEU A 194 -6.31 -7.42 0.18
C LEU A 194 -5.41 -8.59 0.57
N PHE A 195 -4.41 -8.89 -0.26
CA PHE A 195 -3.27 -9.73 0.12
C PHE A 195 -2.10 -8.86 0.57
N PHE A 196 -1.37 -9.35 1.56
CA PHE A 196 -0.13 -8.75 2.06
C PHE A 196 0.96 -9.81 2.06
N THR A 197 2.18 -9.40 1.73
CA THR A 197 3.37 -10.23 1.87
C THR A 197 3.56 -10.65 3.33
N GLY A 198 4.23 -11.78 3.54
CA GLY A 198 4.57 -12.30 4.86
C GLY A 198 6.00 -12.81 4.83
N SER A 199 6.21 -14.04 5.30
CA SER A 199 7.51 -14.69 5.19
C SER A 199 7.74 -15.23 3.77
N GLU A 200 8.94 -15.06 3.24
CA GLU A 200 9.33 -15.59 1.94
C GLU A 200 10.74 -16.17 2.01
N GLU A 201 10.91 -17.35 1.43
CA GLU A 201 12.20 -17.98 1.18
C GLU A 201 12.43 -17.97 -0.33
N VAL A 202 13.47 -17.27 -0.76
CA VAL A 202 13.88 -17.16 -2.16
C VAL A 202 15.04 -18.11 -2.42
N PHE A 203 14.92 -18.93 -3.45
CA PHE A 203 15.92 -19.93 -3.82
C PHE A 203 16.85 -19.38 -4.91
N GLY A 204 18.14 -19.58 -4.74
CA GLY A 204 19.18 -19.23 -5.71
C GLY A 204 20.24 -20.32 -5.84
N PRO A 205 21.22 -20.14 -6.74
CA PRO A 205 22.26 -21.14 -7.01
C PRO A 205 23.13 -21.46 -5.78
N ASP A 206 23.30 -20.50 -4.87
CA ASP A 206 24.17 -20.61 -3.69
C ASP A 206 23.41 -20.99 -2.40
N GLY A 207 22.11 -21.28 -2.49
CA GLY A 207 21.25 -21.60 -1.34
C GLY A 207 19.95 -20.80 -1.34
N SER A 208 19.30 -20.70 -0.19
CA SER A 208 18.09 -19.88 0.00
C SER A 208 18.34 -18.68 0.90
N THR A 209 17.58 -17.62 0.68
CA THR A 209 17.54 -16.46 1.56
C THR A 209 16.12 -16.24 2.07
N PHE A 210 16.00 -15.96 3.37
CA PHE A 210 14.72 -15.82 4.05
C PHE A 210 14.48 -14.37 4.49
N TRP A 211 13.24 -13.91 4.35
CA TRP A 211 12.77 -12.60 4.77
C TRP A 211 11.38 -12.73 5.43
N ASP A 212 11.04 -11.81 6.34
CA ASP A 212 9.69 -11.67 6.90
C ASP A 212 9.24 -10.21 6.78
N ASP A 213 8.30 -9.98 5.86
CA ASP A 213 7.72 -8.69 5.56
C ASP A 213 6.23 -8.63 5.92
N ALA A 214 5.81 -9.35 6.98
CA ALA A 214 4.40 -9.35 7.39
C ALA A 214 3.84 -7.93 7.67
N PRO A 215 2.55 -7.67 7.40
CA PRO A 215 1.95 -6.37 7.70
C PRO A 215 1.94 -6.11 9.20
N VAL A 216 1.99 -4.82 9.58
CA VAL A 216 2.04 -4.37 10.97
C VAL A 216 0.90 -3.42 11.31
N ASP A 217 0.60 -2.46 10.43
CA ASP A 217 -0.34 -1.36 10.66
C ASP A 217 -1.09 -1.10 9.34
N ILE A 218 -2.41 -1.21 9.34
CA ILE A 218 -3.29 -1.06 8.17
C ILE A 218 -4.08 0.24 8.35
N ILE A 219 -3.67 1.26 7.62
CA ILE A 219 -4.15 2.62 7.78
C ILE A 219 -5.12 2.97 6.63
N LEU A 220 -6.33 3.35 6.98
CA LEU A 220 -7.43 3.68 6.07
C LEU A 220 -7.66 5.20 5.93
N PRO A 221 -8.42 5.64 4.91
CA PRO A 221 -8.71 7.06 4.71
C PRO A 221 -9.33 7.73 5.94
N GLY A 222 -8.77 8.85 6.35
CA GLY A 222 -9.20 9.62 7.52
C GLY A 222 -8.39 9.33 8.79
N GLU A 223 -7.58 8.28 8.80
CA GLU A 223 -6.70 7.95 9.92
C GLU A 223 -5.36 8.71 9.86
N PRO A 224 -4.72 8.96 11.01
CA PRO A 224 -3.40 9.57 11.05
C PRO A 224 -2.39 8.73 10.26
N ARG A 225 -1.54 9.42 9.48
CA ARG A 225 -0.48 8.81 8.65
C ARG A 225 -0.97 8.10 7.39
N PHE A 226 -2.26 8.11 7.08
CA PHE A 226 -2.77 7.63 5.79
C PHE A 226 -2.04 8.32 4.61
N GLY A 227 -1.60 7.52 3.64
CA GLY A 227 -0.84 7.98 2.47
C GLY A 227 0.66 8.16 2.71
N THR A 228 1.19 8.00 3.92
CA THR A 228 2.64 8.09 4.11
C THR A 228 3.37 7.00 3.31
N THR A 229 4.46 7.36 2.65
CA THR A 229 5.34 6.41 1.94
C THR A 229 6.60 6.09 2.72
N ARG A 230 6.78 6.73 3.89
CA ARG A 230 7.91 6.49 4.77
C ARG A 230 7.61 5.26 5.63
N PRO A 231 8.50 4.25 5.66
CA PRO A 231 8.34 3.13 6.58
C PRO A 231 8.68 3.52 8.01
N PHE A 232 7.91 2.96 8.95
CA PHE A 232 8.06 3.23 10.39
C PHE A 232 8.61 2.04 11.19
N TYR A 233 8.59 0.84 10.61
CA TYR A 233 9.02 -0.39 11.28
C TYR A 233 10.23 -0.99 10.56
N GLY A 234 11.11 -1.69 11.29
CA GLY A 234 12.19 -2.48 10.69
C GLY A 234 13.37 -1.72 10.04
N CYS A 235 13.30 -0.41 9.82
CA CYS A 235 14.36 0.35 9.11
C CYS A 235 15.70 0.52 9.84
N ASN A 236 15.77 0.20 11.13
CA ASN A 236 17.02 0.20 11.88
C ASN A 236 17.42 -1.24 12.18
N SER A 237 18.69 -1.58 12.01
CA SER A 237 19.27 -2.90 12.28
C SER A 237 19.02 -3.42 13.72
N GLN A 238 18.62 -2.56 14.65
CA GLN A 238 18.25 -2.92 16.02
C GLN A 238 16.78 -3.36 16.18
N ASN A 239 15.89 -3.06 15.22
CA ASN A 239 14.46 -3.41 15.27
C ASN A 239 14.12 -4.67 14.48
N ALA A 240 14.98 -5.13 13.57
CA ALA A 240 14.80 -6.37 12.83
C ALA A 240 14.87 -7.64 13.72
N ALA A 241 15.37 -7.50 14.95
CA ALA A 241 15.55 -8.61 15.90
C ALA A 241 14.49 -8.68 17.02
N PHE A 242 13.52 -7.77 17.07
CA PHE A 242 12.50 -7.78 18.12
C PHE A 242 11.20 -8.45 17.64
N PRO A 243 10.73 -9.52 18.31
CA PRO A 243 9.34 -9.94 18.13
C PRO A 243 8.44 -8.79 18.59
N LEU A 244 7.57 -8.31 17.70
CA LEU A 244 6.53 -7.35 18.04
C LEU A 244 5.62 -7.98 19.10
N ILE A 245 5.87 -7.64 20.37
CA ILE A 245 4.88 -7.80 21.43
C ILE A 245 3.77 -6.82 21.07
N ALA A 246 2.57 -7.34 20.82
CA ALA A 246 1.39 -6.53 20.55
C ALA A 246 1.29 -5.39 21.59
N PRO A 247 1.05 -4.13 21.18
CA PRO A 247 0.83 -3.06 22.14
C PRO A 247 -0.49 -3.33 22.88
N TYR A 248 -0.35 -3.73 24.15
CA TYR A 248 -1.29 -3.68 25.29
C TYR A 248 -2.78 -4.04 25.05
N PRO A 249 -3.37 -4.97 25.84
CA PRO A 249 -4.80 -5.19 25.81
C PRO A 249 -5.54 -3.92 26.24
N ALA A 250 -6.71 -3.69 25.63
CA ALA A 250 -7.63 -2.61 26.00
C ALA A 250 -7.75 -2.50 27.52
N GLN A 251 -7.35 -1.36 28.07
CA GLN A 251 -7.57 -1.06 29.48
C GLN A 251 -9.09 -0.98 29.69
N GLN A 252 -9.65 -1.96 30.41
CA GLN A 252 -10.96 -1.81 31.02
C GLN A 252 -10.89 -0.65 32.01
N GLU A 253 -11.64 0.42 31.77
CA GLU A 253 -11.95 1.41 32.81
C GLU A 253 -12.60 0.68 33.99
N THR A 254 -11.85 0.56 35.07
CA THR A 254 -12.40 0.24 36.40
C THR A 254 -11.93 1.32 37.34
N GLU A 255 -12.66 2.42 37.39
CA GLU A 255 -12.62 3.34 38.53
C GLU A 255 -13.86 3.08 39.39
N ASN A 256 -13.75 2.06 40.24
CA ASN A 256 -14.48 2.02 41.49
C ASN A 256 -13.55 2.63 42.53
N ASP A 257 -13.82 3.87 42.92
CA ASP A 257 -13.11 4.54 44.00
C ASP A 257 -13.90 4.36 45.31
N PRO A 258 -13.34 3.74 46.37
CA PRO A 258 -13.89 3.79 47.70
C PRO A 258 -13.10 4.78 48.57
N LEU A 259 -13.79 5.77 49.13
CA LEU A 259 -13.78 6.16 50.56
C LEU A 259 -14.85 7.23 50.84
#